data_AF-A0A372UFP7-F1
#
_entry.id   AF-A0A372UFP7-F1
#
_cell.length_a   1.000
_cell.length_b   1.000
_cell.length_c   1.000
_cell.angle_alpha   90.00
_cell.angle_beta   90.00
_cell.angle_gamma   90.00
#
_symmetry.space_group_name_H-M   'P 1'
#
loop_
_entity.id
_entity.type
_entity.pdbx_description
1 polymer ?
#
loop_
_entity_poly.entity_id
_entity_poly.type
_entity_poly.pdbx_seq_one_letter_code
_entity_poly.pdbx_strand_id
1 'polypeptide(L)'
;METIIKEIQRTNIDEDVIGMAGVILKEGGLVAFPTETVYGLGAHALKEEAAKKTYAAKGRPSDNPLIVHIAEYRALEEIAVNIPDKTALLANHFWPGPLTMIFEKSALVPYGTTGGLDTVAVRMPADEVARAIILAGGGYVSAPSANTSGRPSPTTAMHVKEDLDGKIDMIIDGGNVEIGVESTILDMTVTPPMILRPGAITKEMLEEVIGEVTEDQAIVSDKSKEAPKAPGMKYRHYAPKAKLMIIEGETKEAVKAIRQVAFEQARLGYKVGIIATDETAEKYKRGIVKNIGTRENEYTIAQNLYRVLREFDEEDVDYIYSEAFAMDGIGSAVMNRLKKAAGHHMLRAEEITRLQKYRRILFLSNTDSSRGPMAAELLRNQELLQEYDIESRGLVVPLPEPVNQKAEAIMKSQGMSIADYKSRQFTEEDLDEETLVLAIDDRHKWSAVADYENIKNVYTLGEYIDDDRKIPSAYGQPLTEYGSVYEMMKEFIEKLAQKLNEEVTKA
;
A
#
# COMPACT_ATOMS: atom_id res chain seq x y z
N MET A 1 26.58 1.44 23.01
CA MET A 1 27.39 2.37 22.21
C MET A 1 26.48 3.51 21.81
N GLU A 2 26.95 4.74 21.76
CA GLU A 2 26.15 5.87 21.25
C GLU A 2 26.40 6.00 19.75
N THR A 3 25.33 6.07 18.95
CA THR A 3 25.44 6.20 17.49
C THR A 3 25.62 7.66 17.10
N ILE A 4 26.66 7.94 16.31
CA ILE A 4 26.95 9.29 15.82
C ILE A 4 26.00 9.61 14.66
N ILE A 5 25.32 10.77 14.70
CA ILE A 5 24.46 11.22 13.59
C ILE A 5 25.04 12.51 13.00
N LYS A 6 25.26 12.53 11.68
CA LYS A 6 25.77 13.69 10.95
C LYS A 6 24.93 13.95 9.72
N GLU A 7 24.45 15.19 9.58
CA GLU A 7 23.77 15.66 8.38
C GLU A 7 24.79 15.99 7.29
N ILE A 8 24.44 15.69 6.04
CA ILE A 8 25.23 16.06 4.87
C ILE A 8 24.33 16.52 3.73
N GLN A 9 24.73 17.58 3.04
CA GLN A 9 24.01 18.07 1.87
C GLN A 9 24.68 17.52 0.61
N ARG A 10 23.90 16.90 -0.28
CA ARG A 10 24.42 16.39 -1.56
C ARG A 10 25.06 17.48 -2.42
N THR A 11 24.63 18.73 -2.26
CA THR A 11 25.18 19.92 -2.96
C THR A 11 26.48 20.45 -2.37
N ASN A 12 26.85 20.03 -1.16
CA ASN A 12 28.06 20.48 -0.47
C ASN A 12 28.53 19.39 0.51
N ILE A 13 29.26 18.41 -0.02
CA ILE A 13 29.74 17.25 0.74
C ILE A 13 30.83 17.69 1.72
N ASP A 14 30.57 17.52 3.01
CA ASP A 14 31.53 17.81 4.09
C ASP A 14 32.61 16.71 4.16
N GLU A 15 33.84 17.06 3.77
CA GLU A 15 34.98 16.13 3.72
C GLU A 15 35.36 15.57 5.10
N ASP A 16 35.13 16.31 6.19
CA ASP A 16 35.45 15.84 7.55
C ASP A 16 34.48 14.74 7.97
N VAL A 17 33.20 14.89 7.63
CA VAL A 17 32.17 13.86 7.86
C VAL A 17 32.47 12.60 7.05
N ILE A 18 32.85 12.75 5.77
CA ILE A 18 33.25 11.63 4.91
C ILE A 18 34.51 10.95 5.45
N GLY A 19 35.51 11.72 5.89
CA GLY A 19 36.74 11.20 6.47
C GLY A 19 36.48 10.39 7.74
N MET A 20 35.62 10.89 8.62
CA MET A 20 35.20 10.18 9.84
C MET A 20 34.54 8.83 9.52
N ALA A 21 33.58 8.83 8.59
CA ALA A 21 32.93 7.60 8.13
C ALA A 21 33.93 6.61 7.52
N GLY A 22 34.88 7.10 6.73
CA GLY A 22 35.94 6.30 6.14
C GLY A 22 36.84 5.63 7.18
N VAL A 23 37.21 6.34 8.25
CA VAL A 23 38.00 5.76 9.36
C VAL A 23 37.21 4.65 10.04
N ILE A 24 35.95 4.90 10.40
CA ILE A 24 35.07 3.89 11.03
C ILE A 24 35.01 2.62 10.18
N LEU A 25 34.74 2.75 8.87
CA LEU A 25 34.68 1.61 7.95
C LEU A 25 36.03 0.88 7.87
N LYS A 26 37.14 1.61 7.74
CA LYS A 26 38.49 1.03 7.71
C LYS A 26 38.85 0.29 8.99
N GLU A 27 38.35 0.70 10.14
CA GLU A 27 38.54 0.01 11.42
C GLU A 27 37.57 -1.17 11.62
N GLY A 28 36.66 -1.40 10.65
CA GLY A 28 35.67 -2.48 10.70
C GLY A 28 34.44 -2.15 11.53
N GLY A 29 34.15 -0.86 11.74
CA GLY A 29 32.87 -0.36 12.23
C GLY A 29 31.80 -0.33 11.14
N LEU A 30 30.61 0.17 11.51
CA LEU A 30 29.41 0.21 10.69
C LEU A 30 28.91 1.64 10.50
N VAL A 31 28.68 2.02 9.24
CA VAL A 31 28.17 3.35 8.89
C VAL A 31 26.93 3.19 8.02
N ALA A 32 25.80 3.75 8.44
CA ALA A 32 24.62 3.85 7.59
C ALA A 32 24.67 5.13 6.74
N PHE A 33 24.37 5.02 5.45
CA PHE A 33 24.45 6.15 4.52
C PHE A 33 23.38 6.09 3.41
N PRO A 34 22.99 7.24 2.84
CA PRO A 34 22.00 7.28 1.76
C PRO A 34 22.55 6.70 0.45
N THR A 35 21.65 6.18 -0.38
CA THR A 35 21.91 5.95 -1.82
C THR A 35 20.74 6.52 -2.63
N GLU A 36 20.77 6.42 -3.96
CA GLU A 36 19.63 6.77 -4.80
C GLU A 36 18.43 5.81 -4.59
N THR A 37 18.69 4.60 -4.06
CA THR A 37 17.67 3.55 -3.85
C THR A 37 17.06 3.55 -2.45
N VAL A 38 17.85 3.14 -1.46
CA VAL A 38 17.51 3.05 -0.03
C VAL A 38 18.77 3.31 0.79
N TYR A 39 18.65 3.62 2.07
CA TYR A 39 19.81 3.72 2.96
C TYR A 39 20.49 2.35 3.12
N GLY A 40 21.81 2.32 3.01
CA GLY A 40 22.65 1.13 3.15
C GLY A 40 23.39 1.12 4.48
N LEU A 41 23.56 -0.06 5.08
CA LEU A 41 24.40 -0.26 6.27
C LEU A 41 25.79 -0.74 5.83
N GLY A 42 26.71 0.21 5.69
CA GLY A 42 28.07 -0.01 5.26
C GLY A 42 28.94 -0.74 6.27
N ALA A 43 29.72 -1.67 5.76
CA ALA A 43 30.83 -2.33 6.43
C ALA A 43 31.95 -2.61 5.41
N HIS A 44 33.20 -2.75 5.85
CA HIS A 44 34.30 -3.06 4.94
C HIS A 44 34.13 -4.45 4.32
N ALA A 45 33.95 -4.53 3.00
CA ALA A 45 33.54 -5.76 2.31
C ALA A 45 34.59 -6.88 2.35
N LEU A 46 35.87 -6.51 2.41
CA LEU A 46 36.99 -7.47 2.44
C LEU A 46 37.39 -7.93 3.84
N LYS A 47 36.65 -7.52 4.88
CA LYS A 47 36.90 -7.90 6.28
C LYS A 47 35.77 -8.77 6.79
N GLU A 48 36.05 -10.05 7.02
CA GLU A 48 35.03 -11.02 7.46
C GLU A 48 34.36 -10.62 8.78
N GLU A 49 35.12 -10.07 9.73
CA GLU A 49 34.58 -9.59 11.01
C GLU A 49 33.59 -8.42 10.85
N ALA A 50 33.77 -7.58 9.83
CA ALA A 50 32.85 -6.48 9.55
C ALA A 50 31.50 -7.00 9.03
N ALA A 51 31.52 -8.06 8.19
CA ALA A 51 30.30 -8.75 7.77
C ALA A 51 29.54 -9.34 8.97
N LYS A 52 30.23 -9.98 9.92
CA LYS A 52 29.62 -10.51 11.15
C LYS A 52 28.90 -9.44 11.96
N LYS A 53 29.49 -8.24 12.10
CA LYS A 53 28.84 -7.10 12.75
C LYS A 53 27.58 -6.66 12.02
N THR A 54 27.59 -6.60 10.68
CA THR A 54 26.40 -6.28 9.87
C THR A 54 25.26 -7.26 10.12
N TYR A 55 25.55 -8.57 10.15
CA TYR A 55 24.55 -9.60 10.45
C TYR A 55 23.98 -9.44 11.86
N ALA A 56 24.85 -9.24 12.85
CA ALA A 56 24.48 -9.08 14.25
C ALA A 56 23.61 -7.83 14.47
N ALA A 57 24.02 -6.66 13.97
CA ALA A 57 23.29 -5.40 14.13
C ALA A 57 21.86 -5.48 13.55
N LYS A 58 21.70 -6.18 12.41
CA LYS A 58 20.41 -6.33 11.73
C LYS A 58 19.57 -7.49 12.25
N GLY A 59 20.14 -8.43 13.00
CA GLY A 59 19.51 -9.74 13.24
C GLY A 59 19.26 -10.51 11.94
N ARG A 60 20.17 -10.38 10.96
CA ARG A 60 20.05 -10.98 9.62
C ARG A 60 20.70 -12.38 9.59
N PRO A 61 20.07 -13.39 8.96
CA PRO A 61 20.70 -14.69 8.73
C PRO A 61 22.01 -14.56 7.95
N SER A 62 23.06 -15.28 8.39
CA SER A 62 24.40 -15.20 7.80
C SER A 62 24.52 -15.84 6.41
N ASP A 63 23.54 -16.66 6.01
CA ASP A 63 23.43 -17.27 4.68
C ASP A 63 22.79 -16.32 3.64
N ASN A 64 22.43 -15.10 4.04
CA ASN A 64 21.88 -14.09 3.14
C ASN A 64 23.01 -13.13 2.68
N PRO A 65 23.47 -13.22 1.41
CA PRO A 65 24.66 -12.49 0.94
C PRO A 65 24.53 -10.97 1.08
N LEU A 66 25.67 -10.26 1.08
CA LEU A 66 25.74 -8.80 1.07
C LEU A 66 26.16 -8.29 -0.32
N ILE A 67 25.68 -7.09 -0.69
CA ILE A 67 26.08 -6.44 -1.94
C ILE A 67 27.32 -5.57 -1.67
N VAL A 68 28.40 -5.83 -2.39
CA VAL A 68 29.61 -5.00 -2.37
C VAL A 68 29.39 -3.77 -3.24
N HIS A 69 29.53 -2.60 -2.63
CA HIS A 69 29.48 -1.32 -3.32
C HIS A 69 30.90 -0.85 -3.62
N ILE A 70 31.12 -0.45 -4.87
CA ILE A 70 32.36 0.12 -5.40
C ILE A 70 32.08 1.55 -5.90
N ALA A 71 33.13 2.37 -6.02
CA ALA A 71 33.00 3.75 -6.52
C ALA A 71 33.61 3.97 -7.91
N GLU A 72 34.35 2.99 -8.41
CA GLU A 72 35.07 3.00 -9.68
C GLU A 72 35.01 1.63 -10.35
N TYR A 73 34.85 1.58 -11.66
CA TYR A 73 34.70 0.32 -12.41
C TYR A 73 35.89 -0.64 -12.22
N ARG A 74 37.13 -0.13 -12.20
CA ARG A 74 38.35 -0.95 -12.06
C ARG A 74 38.37 -1.79 -10.79
N ALA A 75 37.70 -1.36 -9.73
CA ALA A 75 37.59 -2.11 -8.49
C ALA A 75 36.87 -3.47 -8.67
N LEU A 76 36.01 -3.59 -9.69
CA LEU A 76 35.33 -4.86 -9.99
C LEU A 76 36.33 -5.97 -10.32
N GLU A 77 37.40 -5.65 -11.06
CA GLU A 77 38.39 -6.63 -11.55
C GLU A 77 39.21 -7.27 -10.42
N GLU A 78 39.27 -6.65 -9.24
CA GLU A 78 39.97 -7.21 -8.07
C GLU A 78 39.10 -8.20 -7.28
N ILE A 79 37.78 -8.03 -7.30
CA ILE A 79 36.83 -8.78 -6.46
C ILE A 79 36.01 -9.83 -7.22
N ALA A 80 36.03 -9.80 -8.56
CA ALA A 80 35.32 -10.73 -9.42
C ALA A 80 36.26 -11.40 -10.43
N VAL A 81 35.91 -12.64 -10.83
CA VAL A 81 36.62 -13.41 -11.86
C VAL A 81 35.64 -13.84 -12.94
N ASN A 82 36.16 -14.25 -14.11
CA ASN A 82 35.36 -14.73 -15.25
C ASN A 82 34.26 -13.72 -15.67
N ILE A 83 34.58 -12.43 -15.63
CA ILE A 83 33.66 -11.33 -15.92
C ILE A 83 33.22 -11.41 -17.40
N PRO A 84 31.92 -11.58 -17.70
CA PRO A 84 31.45 -11.68 -19.10
C PRO A 84 31.62 -10.37 -19.87
N ASP A 85 31.87 -10.45 -21.18
CA ASP A 85 32.06 -9.28 -22.06
C ASP A 85 30.89 -8.29 -22.02
N LYS A 86 29.65 -8.80 -21.87
CA LYS A 86 28.43 -7.99 -21.75
C LYS A 86 28.43 -7.04 -20.53
N THR A 87 29.27 -7.30 -19.53
CA THR A 87 29.36 -6.51 -18.29
C THR A 87 29.76 -5.06 -18.57
N ALA A 88 30.72 -4.84 -19.47
CA ALA A 88 31.18 -3.48 -19.80
C ALA A 88 30.07 -2.65 -20.46
N LEU A 89 29.22 -3.27 -21.29
CA LEU A 89 28.08 -2.62 -21.91
C LEU A 89 27.05 -2.17 -20.87
N LEU A 90 26.69 -3.07 -19.93
CA LEU A 90 25.76 -2.76 -18.86
C LEU A 90 26.31 -1.70 -17.90
N ALA A 91 27.58 -1.81 -17.51
CA ALA A 91 28.21 -0.84 -16.63
C ALA A 91 28.25 0.56 -17.26
N ASN A 92 28.60 0.67 -18.54
CA ASN A 92 28.60 1.96 -19.23
C ASN A 92 27.21 2.62 -19.32
N HIS A 93 26.13 1.84 -19.31
CA HIS A 93 24.76 2.37 -19.37
C HIS A 93 24.14 2.61 -18.01
N PHE A 94 24.38 1.73 -17.04
CA PHE A 94 23.64 1.69 -15.77
C PHE A 94 24.49 1.92 -14.53
N TRP A 95 25.82 2.03 -14.66
CA TRP A 95 26.72 2.41 -13.58
C TRP A 95 27.36 3.78 -13.84
N PRO A 96 27.40 4.69 -12.84
CA PRO A 96 26.79 4.57 -11.51
C PRO A 96 25.26 4.52 -11.55
N GLY A 97 24.62 3.67 -10.74
CA GLY A 97 23.16 3.54 -10.73
C GLY A 97 22.58 2.30 -10.04
N PRO A 98 21.26 2.09 -10.18
CA PRO A 98 20.49 1.12 -9.43
C PRO A 98 20.54 -0.30 -10.03
N LEU A 99 21.64 -0.67 -10.69
CA LEU A 99 21.90 -2.03 -11.17
C LEU A 99 22.91 -2.74 -10.26
N THR A 100 22.61 -3.95 -9.85
CA THR A 100 23.52 -4.86 -9.17
C THR A 100 23.77 -6.06 -10.07
N MET A 101 25.03 -6.42 -10.28
CA MET A 101 25.42 -7.57 -11.10
C MET A 101 26.11 -8.62 -10.22
N ILE A 102 25.80 -9.90 -10.42
CA ILE A 102 26.42 -11.01 -9.69
C ILE A 102 27.48 -11.67 -10.57
N PHE A 103 28.65 -11.90 -10.00
CA PHE A 103 29.79 -12.53 -10.65
C PHE A 103 30.34 -13.67 -9.80
N GLU A 104 31.19 -14.53 -10.38
CA GLU A 104 32.05 -15.40 -9.58
C GLU A 104 33.04 -14.53 -8.79
N LYS A 105 33.20 -14.82 -7.50
CA LYS A 105 34.05 -14.00 -6.62
C LYS A 105 35.52 -14.37 -6.75
N SER A 106 36.40 -13.39 -6.57
CA SER A 106 37.83 -13.67 -6.36
C SER A 106 38.10 -14.16 -4.92
N ALA A 107 39.33 -14.61 -4.66
CA ALA A 107 39.76 -14.98 -3.32
C ALA A 107 39.80 -13.79 -2.33
N LEU A 108 39.80 -12.56 -2.85
CA LEU A 108 39.83 -11.34 -2.04
C LEU A 108 38.53 -11.13 -1.24
N VAL A 109 37.39 -11.62 -1.77
CA VAL A 109 36.09 -11.50 -1.10
C VAL A 109 35.89 -12.67 -0.12
N PRO A 110 35.78 -12.41 1.19
CA PRO A 110 35.61 -13.47 2.18
C PRO A 110 34.21 -14.09 2.09
N TYR A 111 34.10 -15.37 2.45
CA TYR A 111 32.82 -16.08 2.45
C TYR A 111 31.78 -15.47 3.41
N GLY A 112 32.23 -14.82 4.48
CA GLY A 112 31.33 -14.07 5.35
C GLY A 112 30.59 -12.93 4.63
N THR A 113 31.16 -12.33 3.59
CA THR A 113 30.49 -11.29 2.78
C THR A 113 29.49 -11.89 1.80
N THR A 114 29.80 -13.05 1.24
CA THR A 114 28.97 -13.73 0.22
C THR A 114 27.96 -14.71 0.81
N GLY A 115 27.82 -14.77 2.14
CA GLY A 115 26.93 -15.72 2.80
C GLY A 115 27.29 -17.18 2.52
N GLY A 116 28.57 -17.46 2.26
CA GLY A 116 29.07 -18.79 1.92
C GLY A 116 29.02 -19.14 0.43
N LEU A 117 28.59 -18.22 -0.45
CA LEU A 117 28.53 -18.44 -1.89
C LEU A 117 29.88 -18.20 -2.57
N ASP A 118 30.09 -18.87 -3.71
CA ASP A 118 31.22 -18.62 -4.62
C ASP A 118 30.99 -17.43 -5.57
N THR A 119 29.87 -16.72 -5.38
CA THR A 119 29.50 -15.54 -6.15
C THR A 119 29.46 -14.29 -5.28
N VAL A 120 29.68 -13.13 -5.89
CA VAL A 120 29.61 -11.80 -5.25
C VAL A 120 28.67 -10.90 -6.04
N ALA A 121 27.76 -10.23 -5.32
CA ALA A 121 26.91 -9.20 -5.88
C ALA A 121 27.61 -7.84 -5.77
N VAL A 122 27.73 -7.13 -6.89
CA VAL A 122 28.46 -5.85 -6.97
C VAL A 122 27.56 -4.75 -7.52
N ARG A 123 27.69 -3.54 -6.98
CA ARG A 123 26.99 -2.33 -7.43
C ARG A 123 27.90 -1.11 -7.38
N MET A 124 27.72 -0.18 -8.32
CA MET A 124 28.29 1.17 -8.22
C MET A 124 27.14 2.17 -8.05
N PRO A 125 26.85 2.68 -6.82
CA PRO A 125 25.70 3.57 -6.58
C PRO A 125 25.90 4.93 -7.24
N ALA A 126 24.82 5.55 -7.71
CA ALA A 126 24.86 6.89 -8.32
C ALA A 126 25.02 8.04 -7.33
N ASP A 127 24.58 7.83 -6.07
CA ASP A 127 24.65 8.86 -5.04
C ASP A 127 26.10 9.26 -4.72
N GLU A 128 26.40 10.56 -4.84
CA GLU A 128 27.76 11.10 -4.66
C GLU A 128 28.27 10.95 -3.23
N VAL A 129 27.39 11.07 -2.23
CA VAL A 129 27.73 10.86 -0.81
C VAL A 129 28.11 9.40 -0.61
N ALA A 130 27.32 8.46 -1.14
CA ALA A 130 27.65 7.04 -1.09
C ALA A 130 29.02 6.74 -1.71
N ARG A 131 29.30 7.27 -2.90
CA ARG A 131 30.60 7.06 -3.59
C ARG A 131 31.77 7.64 -2.79
N ALA A 132 31.61 8.84 -2.22
CA ALA A 132 32.64 9.46 -1.39
C ALA A 132 32.95 8.62 -0.14
N ILE A 133 31.92 8.11 0.55
CA ILE A 133 32.08 7.20 1.71
C ILE A 133 32.78 5.91 1.30
N ILE A 134 32.40 5.31 0.16
CA ILE A 134 33.01 4.08 -0.34
C ILE A 134 34.51 4.29 -0.58
N LEU A 135 34.90 5.37 -1.26
CA LEU A 135 36.31 5.71 -1.47
C LEU A 135 37.04 5.92 -0.14
N ALA A 136 36.47 6.71 0.76
CA ALA A 136 37.04 6.99 2.07
C ALA A 136 37.19 5.71 2.93
N GLY A 137 36.27 4.75 2.79
CA GLY A 137 36.24 3.45 3.46
C GLY A 137 37.17 2.39 2.87
N GLY A 138 37.92 2.70 1.81
CA GLY A 138 38.89 1.79 1.18
C GLY A 138 38.43 1.18 -0.16
N GLY A 139 37.37 1.71 -0.77
CA GLY A 139 36.92 1.35 -2.12
C GLY A 139 35.91 0.19 -2.19
N TYR A 140 35.79 -0.61 -1.11
CA TYR A 140 34.95 -1.81 -1.06
C TYR A 140 34.07 -1.83 0.19
N VAL A 141 32.80 -1.45 0.05
CA VAL A 141 31.87 -1.39 1.18
C VAL A 141 30.67 -2.31 0.94
N SER A 142 30.51 -3.34 1.76
CA SER A 142 29.30 -4.16 1.73
C SER A 142 28.16 -3.38 2.38
N ALA A 143 27.02 -3.24 1.72
CA ALA A 143 25.89 -2.47 2.25
C ALA A 143 24.53 -3.11 1.90
N PRO A 144 23.96 -3.97 2.76
CA PRO A 144 22.52 -4.28 2.69
C PRO A 144 21.71 -3.04 3.12
N SER A 145 20.39 -3.06 2.95
CA SER A 145 19.48 -2.02 3.46
C SER A 145 19.70 -1.78 4.97
N ALA A 146 19.58 -0.54 5.47
CA ALA A 146 19.92 -0.16 6.85
C ALA A 146 18.77 -0.33 7.87
N ASN A 147 18.03 -1.43 7.79
CA ASN A 147 16.90 -1.77 8.67
C ASN A 147 17.17 -2.98 9.56
N THR A 148 16.38 -3.18 10.60
CA THR A 148 16.30 -4.50 11.26
C THR A 148 15.69 -5.52 10.28
N SER A 149 16.26 -6.73 10.22
CA SER A 149 15.86 -7.75 9.25
C SER A 149 14.35 -8.04 9.32
N GLY A 150 13.66 -7.97 8.18
CA GLY A 150 12.21 -8.17 8.06
C GLY A 150 11.38 -6.88 7.97
N ARG A 151 11.83 -5.78 8.59
CA ARG A 151 11.15 -4.47 8.54
C ARG A 151 11.21 -3.84 7.13
N PRO A 152 10.34 -2.86 6.79
CA PRO A 152 10.47 -2.06 5.57
C PRO A 152 11.87 -1.45 5.43
N SER A 153 12.39 -1.35 4.20
CA SER A 153 13.70 -0.74 3.97
C SER A 153 13.69 0.76 4.28
N PRO A 154 14.80 1.34 4.75
CA PRO A 154 14.84 2.73 5.15
C PRO A 154 15.08 3.66 3.96
N THR A 155 14.17 4.62 3.77
CA THR A 155 14.28 5.69 2.76
C THR A 155 14.69 7.05 3.34
N THR A 156 14.90 7.13 4.66
CA THR A 156 15.32 8.32 5.41
C THR A 156 16.28 7.90 6.53
N ALA A 157 17.09 8.84 7.04
CA ALA A 157 17.94 8.58 8.20
C ALA A 157 17.15 8.28 9.48
N MET A 158 15.95 8.86 9.61
CA MET A 158 15.07 8.59 10.76
C MET A 158 14.65 7.12 10.81
N HIS A 159 14.31 6.52 9.67
CA HIS A 159 14.01 5.09 9.57
C HIS A 159 15.22 4.22 10.01
N VAL A 160 16.44 4.66 9.70
CA VAL A 160 17.66 3.97 10.15
C VAL A 160 17.83 4.08 11.65
N LYS A 161 17.65 5.28 12.20
CA LYS A 161 17.77 5.56 13.62
C LYS A 161 16.80 4.70 14.44
N GLU A 162 15.53 4.65 14.05
CA GLU A 162 14.52 3.81 14.70
C GLU A 162 14.94 2.33 14.82
N ASP A 163 15.59 1.80 13.79
CA ASP A 163 15.92 0.39 13.70
C ASP A 163 17.28 0.05 14.35
N LEU A 164 18.27 0.93 14.21
CA LEU A 164 19.69 0.63 14.41
C LEU A 164 20.41 1.55 15.40
N ASP A 165 19.75 2.55 16.00
CA ASP A 165 20.35 3.38 17.03
C ASP A 165 20.88 2.54 18.20
N GLY A 166 22.09 2.87 18.65
CA GLY A 166 22.86 2.13 19.65
C GLY A 166 23.48 0.81 19.19
N LYS A 167 23.24 0.37 17.93
CA LYS A 167 23.79 -0.87 17.35
C LYS A 167 24.89 -0.64 16.30
N ILE A 168 24.99 0.58 15.77
CA ILE A 168 25.93 0.96 14.70
C ILE A 168 26.70 2.21 15.09
N ASP A 169 27.86 2.44 14.49
CA ASP A 169 28.77 3.52 14.88
C ASP A 169 28.28 4.89 14.39
N MET A 170 27.75 4.96 13.17
CA MET A 170 27.38 6.22 12.55
C MET A 170 26.18 6.13 11.60
N ILE A 171 25.37 7.19 11.55
CA ILE A 171 24.32 7.45 10.56
C ILE A 171 24.65 8.77 9.87
N ILE A 172 24.73 8.74 8.54
CA ILE A 172 24.84 9.92 7.70
C ILE A 172 23.45 10.25 7.19
N ASP A 173 22.92 11.41 7.58
CA ASP A 173 21.64 11.92 7.13
C ASP A 173 21.81 12.77 5.87
N GLY A 174 21.48 12.18 4.72
CA GLY A 174 21.44 12.87 3.43
C GLY A 174 20.02 13.17 2.96
N GLY A 175 19.02 13.16 3.86
CA GLY A 175 17.62 13.35 3.53
C GLY A 175 16.97 12.16 2.82
N ASN A 176 15.94 12.43 2.02
CA ASN A 176 15.19 11.40 1.32
C ASN A 176 16.00 10.76 0.18
N VAL A 177 15.71 9.49 -0.11
CA VAL A 177 16.18 8.80 -1.32
C VAL A 177 15.27 9.12 -2.52
N GLU A 178 15.79 8.93 -3.72
CA GLU A 178 15.11 9.31 -4.96
C GLU A 178 14.14 8.21 -5.46
N ILE A 179 14.58 6.95 -5.48
CA ILE A 179 13.83 5.84 -6.09
C ILE A 179 12.91 5.13 -5.09
N GLY A 180 13.37 4.92 -3.85
CA GLY A 180 12.57 4.31 -2.77
C GLY A 180 12.40 2.78 -2.82
N VAL A 181 12.89 2.10 -3.86
CA VAL A 181 13.02 0.63 -3.93
C VAL A 181 14.47 0.23 -4.19
N GLU A 182 14.84 -0.99 -3.80
CA GLU A 182 16.21 -1.49 -3.98
C GLU A 182 16.58 -1.72 -5.46
N SER A 183 17.88 -1.80 -5.73
CA SER A 183 18.44 -2.07 -7.05
C SER A 183 17.91 -3.35 -7.70
N THR A 184 17.85 -3.34 -9.03
CA THR A 184 17.68 -4.54 -9.85
C THR A 184 18.90 -5.44 -9.66
N ILE A 185 18.70 -6.76 -9.52
CA ILE A 185 19.79 -7.73 -9.40
C ILE A 185 19.80 -8.64 -10.63
N LEU A 186 20.90 -8.62 -11.38
CA LEU A 186 21.13 -9.41 -12.58
C LEU A 186 22.26 -10.43 -12.32
N ASP A 187 21.95 -11.72 -12.48
CA ASP A 187 22.93 -12.80 -12.43
C ASP A 187 23.68 -12.89 -13.76
N MET A 188 24.97 -12.53 -13.74
CA MET A 188 25.85 -12.59 -14.91
C MET A 188 26.60 -13.93 -15.00
N THR A 189 26.40 -14.84 -14.05
CA THR A 189 27.05 -16.17 -14.04
C THR A 189 26.31 -17.19 -14.93
N VAL A 190 25.14 -16.81 -15.46
CA VAL A 190 24.30 -17.65 -16.32
C VAL A 190 24.12 -17.01 -17.70
N THR A 191 23.79 -17.82 -18.70
CA THR A 191 23.52 -17.37 -20.07
C THR A 191 22.19 -17.94 -20.57
N PRO A 192 21.22 -17.10 -20.98
CA PRO A 192 21.24 -15.63 -20.92
C PRO A 192 21.27 -15.10 -19.46
N PRO A 193 21.76 -13.86 -19.21
CA PRO A 193 21.71 -13.25 -17.88
C PRO A 193 20.30 -13.26 -17.30
N MET A 194 20.20 -13.35 -15.97
CA MET A 194 18.91 -13.60 -15.28
C MET A 194 18.62 -12.58 -14.19
N ILE A 195 17.46 -11.92 -14.25
CA ILE A 195 16.99 -11.03 -13.18
C ILE A 195 16.55 -11.88 -12.00
N LEU A 196 17.21 -11.69 -10.85
CA LEU A 196 16.87 -12.34 -9.58
C LEU A 196 16.01 -11.44 -8.69
N ARG A 197 16.06 -10.13 -8.91
CA ARG A 197 15.23 -9.16 -8.20
C ARG A 197 14.88 -7.97 -9.09
N PRO A 198 13.60 -7.67 -9.31
CA PRO A 198 13.19 -6.47 -10.03
C PRO A 198 13.45 -5.21 -9.19
N GLY A 199 13.78 -4.13 -9.88
CA GLY A 199 14.08 -2.79 -9.36
C GLY A 199 13.84 -1.73 -10.43
N ALA A 200 14.51 -0.57 -10.32
CA ALA A 200 14.32 0.53 -11.26
C ALA A 200 14.84 0.27 -12.69
N ILE A 201 15.82 -0.62 -12.86
CA ILE A 201 16.27 -1.05 -14.19
C ILE A 201 15.41 -2.24 -14.62
N THR A 202 14.61 -2.06 -15.66
CA THR A 202 13.63 -3.06 -16.11
C THR A 202 14.26 -4.09 -17.04
N LYS A 203 13.54 -5.17 -17.32
CA LYS A 203 13.97 -6.18 -18.28
C LYS A 203 14.17 -5.60 -19.67
N GLU A 204 13.24 -4.77 -20.12
CA GLU A 204 13.24 -4.13 -21.43
C GLU A 204 14.49 -3.25 -21.60
N MET A 205 14.82 -2.46 -20.57
CA MET A 205 16.03 -1.63 -20.55
C MET A 205 17.31 -2.49 -20.68
N LEU A 206 17.35 -3.65 -20.04
CA LEU A 206 18.50 -4.56 -20.14
C LEU A 206 18.57 -5.20 -21.54
N GLU A 207 17.43 -5.63 -22.08
CA GLU A 207 17.35 -6.27 -23.40
C GLU A 207 17.77 -5.34 -24.54
N GLU A 208 17.48 -4.04 -24.43
CA GLU A 208 17.95 -3.03 -25.38
C GLU A 208 19.49 -2.95 -25.45
N VAL A 209 20.20 -3.22 -24.35
CA VAL A 209 21.66 -3.10 -24.28
C VAL A 209 22.36 -4.42 -24.63
N ILE A 210 21.85 -5.56 -24.15
CA ILE A 210 22.56 -6.84 -24.21
C ILE A 210 21.80 -7.98 -24.90
N GLY A 211 20.62 -7.71 -25.48
CA GLY A 211 19.71 -8.73 -26.01
C GLY A 211 19.07 -9.56 -24.91
N GLU A 212 18.63 -10.78 -25.22
CA GLU A 212 17.82 -11.65 -24.34
C GLU A 212 18.29 -11.67 -22.86
N VAL A 213 17.33 -11.41 -21.96
CA VAL A 213 17.45 -11.50 -20.50
C VAL A 213 16.30 -12.34 -19.96
N THR A 214 16.60 -13.24 -19.01
CA THR A 214 15.60 -14.07 -18.35
C THR A 214 15.22 -13.51 -16.98
N GLU A 215 14.08 -13.95 -16.43
CA GLU A 215 13.68 -13.66 -15.07
C GLU A 215 13.57 -14.97 -14.29
N ASP A 216 14.01 -14.96 -13.04
CA ASP A 216 13.94 -16.14 -12.17
C ASP A 216 12.47 -16.55 -11.94
N GLN A 217 12.17 -17.83 -12.13
CA GLN A 217 10.84 -18.38 -11.88
C GLN A 217 10.40 -18.27 -10.42
N ALA A 218 11.33 -18.10 -9.47
CA ALA A 218 10.98 -17.82 -8.07
C ALA A 218 10.42 -16.40 -7.86
N ILE A 219 10.61 -15.48 -8.81
CA ILE A 219 9.87 -14.20 -8.86
C ILE A 219 8.38 -14.45 -9.16
N VAL A 220 8.08 -15.58 -9.82
CA VAL A 220 6.76 -15.97 -10.33
C VAL A 220 6.10 -17.10 -9.50
N SER A 221 6.88 -17.96 -8.82
CA SER A 221 6.39 -19.13 -8.07
C SER A 221 7.34 -19.55 -6.92
N ASP A 222 6.94 -19.31 -5.68
CA ASP A 222 7.75 -19.45 -4.45
C ASP A 222 7.89 -20.89 -3.90
N LYS A 223 8.30 -21.85 -4.74
CA LYS A 223 8.56 -23.25 -4.30
C LYS A 223 10.02 -23.68 -4.33
N SER A 224 10.99 -22.77 -4.20
CA SER A 224 12.40 -23.18 -4.10
C SER A 224 12.84 -23.37 -2.63
N LYS A 225 13.40 -24.55 -2.32
CA LYS A 225 14.06 -24.85 -1.04
C LYS A 225 15.55 -24.44 -1.03
N GLU A 226 16.03 -23.83 -2.12
CA GLU A 226 17.45 -23.55 -2.34
C GLU A 226 17.95 -22.38 -1.46
N ALA A 227 19.28 -22.23 -1.38
CA ALA A 227 19.92 -21.09 -0.73
C ALA A 227 19.71 -19.83 -1.58
N PRO A 228 19.43 -18.65 -0.99
CA PRO A 228 19.20 -17.43 -1.76
C PRO A 228 20.48 -16.98 -2.45
N LYS A 229 20.47 -16.90 -3.78
CA LYS A 229 21.59 -16.35 -4.57
C LYS A 229 21.74 -14.83 -4.40
N ALA A 230 20.67 -14.15 -4.00
CA ALA A 230 20.63 -12.70 -3.83
C ALA A 230 19.77 -12.26 -2.64
N PRO A 231 20.00 -11.04 -2.11
CA PRO A 231 19.17 -10.47 -1.06
C PRO A 231 17.70 -10.34 -1.46
N GLY A 232 16.80 -10.73 -0.55
CA GLY A 232 15.37 -10.48 -0.68
C GLY A 232 14.58 -11.58 -1.39
N MET A 233 15.15 -12.78 -1.60
CA MET A 233 14.50 -13.90 -2.29
C MET A 233 13.70 -14.84 -1.38
N LYS A 234 14.14 -15.11 -0.15
CA LYS A 234 13.65 -16.27 0.64
C LYS A 234 12.74 -15.96 1.83
N TYR A 235 12.99 -14.85 2.54
CA TYR A 235 12.30 -14.57 3.81
C TYR A 235 11.17 -13.58 3.62
N ARG A 236 10.19 -13.57 4.54
CA ARG A 236 9.24 -12.46 4.65
C ARG A 236 10.04 -11.19 4.87
N HIS A 237 10.01 -10.31 3.88
CA HIS A 237 10.78 -9.08 3.83
C HIS A 237 9.81 -7.91 3.65
N TYR A 238 10.19 -6.76 4.18
CA TYR A 238 9.44 -5.49 4.05
C TYR A 238 8.09 -5.47 4.77
N ALA A 239 7.86 -6.40 5.70
CA ALA A 239 6.57 -6.53 6.34
C ALA A 239 6.40 -5.45 7.43
N PRO A 240 5.32 -4.63 7.38
CA PRO A 240 4.92 -3.84 8.53
C PRO A 240 4.49 -4.75 9.68
N LYS A 241 4.33 -4.19 10.87
CA LYS A 241 3.76 -4.89 12.04
C LYS A 241 2.34 -5.38 11.76
N ALA A 242 1.56 -4.54 11.08
CA ALA A 242 0.17 -4.80 10.71
C ALA A 242 0.01 -5.95 9.71
N LYS A 243 -1.17 -6.58 9.67
CA LYS A 243 -1.51 -7.56 8.63
C LYS A 243 -1.84 -6.85 7.32
N LEU A 244 -0.91 -6.88 6.38
CA LEU A 244 -1.09 -6.33 5.03
C LEU A 244 -1.78 -7.34 4.09
N MET A 245 -2.79 -6.88 3.37
CA MET A 245 -3.49 -7.60 2.30
C MET A 245 -3.54 -6.77 1.02
N ILE A 246 -3.34 -7.43 -0.12
CA ILE A 246 -3.40 -6.79 -1.45
C ILE A 246 -4.72 -7.19 -2.11
N ILE A 247 -5.46 -6.20 -2.63
CA ILE A 247 -6.69 -6.43 -3.37
C ILE A 247 -6.40 -6.23 -4.86
N GLU A 248 -6.48 -7.33 -5.61
CA GLU A 248 -6.23 -7.39 -7.05
C GLU A 248 -7.54 -7.31 -7.84
N GLY A 249 -7.62 -6.41 -8.82
CA GLY A 249 -8.78 -6.25 -9.69
C GLY A 249 -8.75 -4.91 -10.42
N GLU A 250 -9.78 -4.64 -11.23
CA GLU A 250 -9.99 -3.31 -11.82
C GLU A 250 -10.12 -2.27 -10.70
N THR A 251 -9.61 -1.06 -10.91
CA THR A 251 -9.49 -0.02 -9.88
C THR A 251 -10.81 0.25 -9.15
N LYS A 252 -11.94 0.36 -9.86
CA LYS A 252 -13.25 0.61 -9.24
C LYS A 252 -13.72 -0.57 -8.38
N GLU A 253 -13.49 -1.80 -8.86
CA GLU A 253 -13.83 -3.01 -8.12
C GLU A 253 -12.91 -3.21 -6.90
N ALA A 254 -11.62 -2.90 -7.02
CA ALA A 254 -10.68 -2.94 -5.90
C ALA A 254 -11.07 -1.95 -4.80
N VAL A 255 -11.46 -0.72 -5.16
CA VAL A 255 -11.97 0.28 -4.20
C VAL A 255 -13.21 -0.25 -3.48
N LYS A 256 -14.18 -0.81 -4.20
CA LYS A 256 -15.39 -1.42 -3.65
C LYS A 256 -15.07 -2.54 -2.66
N ALA A 257 -14.16 -3.45 -3.03
CA ALA A 257 -13.73 -4.55 -2.18
C ALA A 257 -13.00 -4.06 -0.92
N ILE A 258 -12.07 -3.11 -1.05
CA ILE A 258 -11.33 -2.52 0.07
C ILE A 258 -12.30 -1.83 1.05
N ARG A 259 -13.28 -1.06 0.56
CA ARG A 259 -14.30 -0.43 1.41
C ARG A 259 -15.05 -1.46 2.26
N GLN A 260 -15.41 -2.60 1.67
CA GLN A 260 -16.11 -3.68 2.37
C GLN A 260 -15.23 -4.33 3.45
N VAL A 261 -14.01 -4.75 3.12
CA VAL A 261 -13.15 -5.44 4.11
C VAL A 261 -12.68 -4.47 5.20
N ALA A 262 -12.44 -3.20 4.86
CA ALA A 262 -12.13 -2.16 5.85
C ALA A 262 -13.31 -1.90 6.79
N PHE A 263 -14.54 -1.88 6.26
CA PHE A 263 -15.75 -1.78 7.08
C PHE A 263 -15.88 -2.95 8.05
N GLU A 264 -15.69 -4.18 7.56
CA GLU A 264 -15.79 -5.37 8.38
C GLU A 264 -14.79 -5.36 9.54
N GLN A 265 -13.51 -5.06 9.28
CA GLN A 265 -12.51 -5.01 10.35
C GLN A 265 -12.74 -3.86 11.32
N ALA A 266 -13.12 -2.68 10.83
CA ALA A 266 -13.45 -1.54 11.68
C ALA A 266 -14.65 -1.86 12.59
N ARG A 267 -15.67 -2.56 12.07
CA ARG A 267 -16.83 -3.03 12.85
C ARG A 267 -16.43 -4.00 13.96
N LEU A 268 -15.41 -4.83 13.73
CA LEU A 268 -14.83 -5.72 14.74
C LEU A 268 -13.92 -5.01 15.76
N GLY A 269 -13.76 -3.69 15.65
CA GLY A 269 -12.98 -2.87 16.57
C GLY A 269 -11.50 -2.74 16.22
N TYR A 270 -11.07 -3.19 15.04
CA TYR A 270 -9.68 -3.08 14.59
C TYR A 270 -9.39 -1.73 13.93
N LYS A 271 -8.14 -1.26 14.09
CA LYS A 271 -7.64 -0.08 13.41
C LYS A 271 -7.16 -0.45 12.01
N VAL A 272 -7.77 0.16 10.99
CA VAL A 272 -7.53 -0.17 9.58
C VAL A 272 -6.75 0.95 8.88
N GLY A 273 -5.68 0.58 8.19
CA GLY A 273 -4.95 1.41 7.23
C GLY A 273 -5.29 1.04 5.79
N ILE A 274 -5.28 2.04 4.90
CA ILE A 274 -5.52 1.86 3.47
C ILE A 274 -4.41 2.55 2.68
N ILE A 275 -3.73 1.80 1.81
CA ILE A 275 -2.80 2.35 0.80
C ILE A 275 -3.62 2.67 -0.44
N ALA A 276 -3.71 3.95 -0.77
CA ALA A 276 -4.48 4.49 -1.89
C ALA A 276 -3.59 5.31 -2.81
N THR A 277 -4.06 5.56 -4.04
CA THR A 277 -3.45 6.49 -4.98
C THR A 277 -4.22 7.82 -5.01
N ASP A 278 -3.67 8.83 -5.67
CA ASP A 278 -4.33 10.12 -5.90
C ASP A 278 -5.76 9.96 -6.46
N GLU A 279 -5.95 8.98 -7.36
CA GLU A 279 -7.21 8.74 -8.06
C GLU A 279 -8.28 8.02 -7.20
N THR A 280 -7.90 7.49 -6.04
CA THR A 280 -8.77 6.64 -5.22
C THR A 280 -8.87 7.07 -3.76
N ALA A 281 -7.93 7.87 -3.25
CA ALA A 281 -7.86 8.26 -1.84
C ALA A 281 -9.19 8.80 -1.28
N GLU A 282 -9.88 9.68 -2.03
CA GLU A 282 -11.16 10.27 -1.61
C GLU A 282 -12.33 9.28 -1.58
N LYS A 283 -12.19 8.10 -2.19
CA LYS A 283 -13.24 7.07 -2.25
C LYS A 283 -13.30 6.23 -0.97
N TYR A 284 -12.27 6.28 -0.14
CA TYR A 284 -12.20 5.53 1.11
C TYR A 284 -12.76 6.34 2.27
N LYS A 285 -13.95 5.96 2.73
CA LYS A 285 -14.69 6.68 3.80
C LYS A 285 -14.31 6.25 5.22
N ARG A 286 -13.53 5.18 5.36
CA ARG A 286 -13.21 4.53 6.64
C ARG A 286 -11.74 4.11 6.68
N GLY A 287 -11.16 4.13 7.88
CA GLY A 287 -9.76 3.81 8.10
C GLY A 287 -8.84 5.01 7.87
N ILE A 288 -7.56 4.80 8.17
CA ILE A 288 -6.50 5.77 7.91
C ILE A 288 -6.02 5.57 6.48
N VAL A 289 -6.28 6.56 5.64
CA VAL A 289 -5.90 6.52 4.22
C VAL A 289 -4.54 7.17 4.06
N LYS A 290 -3.60 6.46 3.45
CA LYS A 290 -2.28 6.97 3.08
C LYS A 290 -2.13 6.96 1.57
N ASN A 291 -1.84 8.14 1.03
CA ASN A 291 -1.56 8.29 -0.38
C ASN A 291 -0.10 7.89 -0.67
N ILE A 292 0.06 6.93 -1.58
CA ILE A 292 1.37 6.44 -2.01
C ILE A 292 1.88 7.13 -3.28
N GLY A 293 1.02 7.84 -4.02
CA GLY A 293 1.36 8.51 -5.28
C GLY A 293 0.24 8.39 -6.31
N THR A 294 0.57 8.61 -7.58
CA THR A 294 -0.36 8.55 -8.71
C THR A 294 -0.08 7.35 -9.60
N ARG A 295 -1.15 6.77 -10.18
CA ARG A 295 -1.05 5.72 -11.19
C ARG A 295 -0.49 6.24 -12.52
N GLU A 296 -0.56 7.55 -12.78
CA GLU A 296 0.05 8.18 -13.95
C GLU A 296 1.59 8.22 -13.87
N ASN A 297 2.15 8.15 -12.65
CA ASN A 297 3.59 8.16 -12.43
C ASN A 297 3.99 7.17 -11.32
N GLU A 298 4.24 5.92 -11.70
CA GLU A 298 4.60 4.83 -10.79
C GLU A 298 5.89 5.06 -9.99
N TYR A 299 6.78 5.94 -10.44
CA TYR A 299 7.96 6.31 -9.65
C TYR A 299 7.57 6.94 -8.31
N THR A 300 6.47 7.71 -8.28
CA THR A 300 5.95 8.28 -7.02
C THR A 300 5.51 7.19 -6.04
N ILE A 301 4.91 6.12 -6.56
CA ILE A 301 4.49 4.95 -5.77
C ILE A 301 5.72 4.24 -5.19
N ALA A 302 6.73 3.99 -6.01
CA ALA A 302 7.98 3.36 -5.58
C ALA A 302 8.70 4.18 -4.51
N GLN A 303 8.77 5.51 -4.69
CA GLN A 303 9.42 6.43 -3.76
C GLN A 303 8.79 6.40 -2.37
N ASN A 304 7.46 6.27 -2.32
CA ASN A 304 6.69 6.37 -1.09
C ASN A 304 6.38 5.03 -0.42
N LEU A 305 6.58 3.90 -1.10
CA LEU A 305 6.17 2.58 -0.61
C LEU A 305 6.62 2.30 0.83
N TYR A 306 7.92 2.39 1.10
CA TYR A 306 8.42 2.07 2.45
C TYR A 306 8.10 3.15 3.47
N ARG A 307 7.97 4.42 3.06
CA ARG A 307 7.51 5.50 3.94
C ARG A 307 6.10 5.20 4.44
N VAL A 308 5.17 4.92 3.54
CA VAL A 308 3.77 4.61 3.89
C VAL A 308 3.68 3.39 4.80
N LEU A 309 4.44 2.33 4.52
CA LEU A 309 4.47 1.14 5.38
C LEU A 309 5.00 1.43 6.80
N ARG A 310 5.95 2.37 6.95
CA ARG A 310 6.47 2.78 8.26
C ARG A 310 5.53 3.74 8.99
N GLU A 311 4.87 4.65 8.28
CA GLU A 311 3.84 5.51 8.89
C GLU A 311 2.71 4.67 9.51
N PHE A 312 2.32 3.56 8.87
CA PHE A 312 1.36 2.64 9.48
C PHE A 312 1.88 1.92 10.72
N ASP A 313 3.20 1.64 10.81
CA ASP A 313 3.82 1.10 12.02
C ASP A 313 3.82 2.10 13.18
N GLU A 314 3.89 3.40 12.90
CA GLU A 314 3.80 4.49 13.87
C GLU A 314 2.36 4.73 14.34
N GLU A 315 1.40 4.56 13.42
CA GLU A 315 -0.02 4.66 13.73
C GLU A 315 -0.59 3.39 14.38
N ASP A 316 0.22 2.34 14.58
CA ASP A 316 -0.18 1.08 15.22
C ASP A 316 -1.51 0.53 14.66
N VAL A 317 -1.65 0.50 13.33
CA VAL A 317 -2.81 -0.13 12.68
C VAL A 317 -2.71 -1.65 12.76
N ASP A 318 -3.86 -2.33 12.87
CA ASP A 318 -3.93 -3.80 12.94
C ASP A 318 -3.90 -4.44 11.54
N TYR A 319 -4.59 -3.80 10.59
CA TYR A 319 -4.76 -4.27 9.22
C TYR A 319 -4.39 -3.17 8.22
N ILE A 320 -3.73 -3.54 7.13
CA ILE A 320 -3.49 -2.64 5.99
C ILE A 320 -4.08 -3.29 4.74
N TYR A 321 -4.86 -2.54 3.98
CA TYR A 321 -5.35 -2.94 2.66
C TYR A 321 -4.69 -2.08 1.60
N SER A 322 -4.08 -2.71 0.61
CA SER A 322 -3.49 -2.03 -0.54
C SER A 322 -4.22 -2.42 -1.81
N GLU A 323 -4.41 -1.44 -2.68
CA GLU A 323 -4.69 -1.71 -4.09
C GLU A 323 -3.50 -2.44 -4.73
N ALA A 324 -3.77 -3.24 -5.77
CA ALA A 324 -2.74 -3.69 -6.68
C ALA A 324 -2.35 -2.57 -7.66
N PHE A 325 -1.06 -2.56 -8.01
CA PHE A 325 -0.47 -1.64 -8.99
C PHE A 325 -0.11 -2.42 -10.26
N ALA A 326 0.14 -1.70 -11.37
CA ALA A 326 0.53 -2.35 -12.61
C ALA A 326 1.88 -3.08 -12.43
N MET A 327 2.09 -4.11 -13.23
CA MET A 327 3.29 -4.96 -13.16
C MET A 327 4.30 -4.66 -14.27
N ASP A 328 4.10 -3.56 -15.00
CA ASP A 328 5.03 -3.09 -16.02
C ASP A 328 6.08 -2.17 -15.38
N GLY A 329 7.23 -2.01 -16.02
CA GLY A 329 8.27 -1.06 -15.60
C GLY A 329 8.67 -1.18 -14.11
N ILE A 330 8.66 -0.04 -13.40
CA ILE A 330 8.97 0.03 -11.97
C ILE A 330 7.84 -0.52 -11.08
N GLY A 331 6.59 -0.55 -11.58
CA GLY A 331 5.46 -1.18 -10.92
C GLY A 331 5.70 -2.67 -10.59
N SER A 332 6.44 -3.37 -11.46
CA SER A 332 6.90 -4.76 -11.20
C SER A 332 7.70 -4.87 -9.88
N ALA A 333 8.58 -3.90 -9.61
CA ALA A 333 9.39 -3.85 -8.41
C ALA A 333 8.53 -3.54 -7.19
N VAL A 334 7.62 -2.56 -7.28
CA VAL A 334 6.66 -2.21 -6.22
C VAL A 334 5.83 -3.44 -5.85
N MET A 335 5.20 -4.09 -6.82
CA MET A 335 4.37 -5.27 -6.59
C MET A 335 5.18 -6.44 -6.02
N ASN A 336 6.43 -6.62 -6.44
CA ASN A 336 7.32 -7.62 -5.83
C ASN A 336 7.54 -7.36 -4.32
N ARG A 337 7.78 -6.10 -3.93
CA ARG A 337 7.97 -5.73 -2.52
C ARG A 337 6.67 -5.84 -1.72
N LEU A 338 5.57 -5.37 -2.29
CA LEU A 338 4.25 -5.41 -1.65
C LEU A 338 3.79 -6.86 -1.40
N LYS A 339 3.93 -7.75 -2.40
CA LYS A 339 3.59 -9.19 -2.26
C LYS A 339 4.39 -9.86 -1.14
N LYS A 340 5.68 -9.55 -1.02
CA LYS A 340 6.54 -10.04 0.06
C LYS A 340 6.15 -9.48 1.43
N ALA A 341 5.83 -8.20 1.51
CA ALA A 341 5.35 -7.56 2.75
C ALA A 341 4.04 -8.18 3.25
N ALA A 342 3.11 -8.43 2.32
CA ALA A 342 1.82 -9.07 2.57
C ALA A 342 1.95 -10.57 2.89
N GLY A 343 3.12 -11.18 2.72
CA GLY A 343 3.28 -12.63 2.84
C GLY A 343 2.34 -13.38 1.88
N HIS A 344 2.13 -12.83 0.68
CA HIS A 344 1.25 -13.36 -0.37
C HIS A 344 -0.24 -13.43 -0.02
N HIS A 345 -0.70 -12.67 0.98
CA HIS A 345 -2.14 -12.49 1.21
C HIS A 345 -2.72 -11.53 0.16
N MET A 346 -3.12 -12.11 -0.97
CA MET A 346 -3.74 -11.41 -2.08
C MET A 346 -5.16 -11.93 -2.27
N LEU A 347 -6.13 -11.02 -2.33
CA LEU A 347 -7.54 -11.32 -2.55
C LEU A 347 -7.96 -10.72 -3.89
N ARG A 348 -8.84 -11.41 -4.61
CA ARG A 348 -9.43 -10.85 -5.83
C ARG A 348 -10.62 -9.97 -5.46
N ALA A 349 -10.64 -8.75 -5.98
CA ALA A 349 -11.71 -7.80 -5.75
C ALA A 349 -13.07 -8.43 -6.07
N GLU A 350 -13.18 -9.07 -7.23
CA GLU A 350 -14.40 -9.76 -7.71
C GLU A 350 -14.91 -10.83 -6.74
N GLU A 351 -14.02 -11.53 -6.02
CA GLU A 351 -14.43 -12.57 -5.06
C GLU A 351 -15.12 -11.98 -3.83
N ILE A 352 -14.75 -10.75 -3.46
CA ILE A 352 -15.37 -9.97 -2.38
C ILE A 352 -16.61 -9.28 -2.92
N THR A 353 -16.51 -8.60 -4.08
CA THR A 353 -17.59 -7.76 -4.58
C THR A 353 -18.81 -8.56 -5.02
N ARG A 354 -18.63 -9.77 -5.57
CA ARG A 354 -19.76 -10.65 -5.99
C ARG A 354 -20.65 -11.13 -4.84
N LEU A 355 -20.15 -11.13 -3.60
CA LEU A 355 -20.93 -11.51 -2.43
C LEU A 355 -21.91 -10.41 -2.03
N GLN A 356 -21.75 -9.21 -2.57
CA GLN A 356 -22.53 -8.03 -2.21
C GLN A 356 -23.62 -7.78 -3.25
N LYS A 357 -24.82 -8.32 -3.01
CA LYS A 357 -25.96 -8.14 -3.91
C LYS A 357 -26.33 -6.67 -4.14
N TYR A 358 -26.35 -5.88 -3.06
CA TYR A 358 -26.66 -4.45 -3.11
C TYR A 358 -25.53 -3.64 -2.50
N ARG A 359 -25.03 -2.62 -3.20
CA ARG A 359 -24.05 -1.67 -2.66
C ARG A 359 -24.68 -0.38 -2.21
N ARG A 360 -25.81 -0.02 -2.82
CA ARG A 360 -26.50 1.22 -2.56
C ARG A 360 -27.91 0.94 -2.07
N ILE A 361 -28.32 1.67 -1.04
CA ILE A 361 -29.69 1.64 -0.53
C ILE A 361 -30.26 3.05 -0.70
N LEU A 362 -31.32 3.15 -1.49
CA LEU A 362 -31.94 4.42 -1.86
C LEU A 362 -33.36 4.51 -1.33
N PHE A 363 -33.62 5.41 -0.38
CA PHE A 363 -34.97 5.69 0.08
C PHE A 363 -35.68 6.66 -0.84
N LEU A 364 -36.79 6.24 -1.45
CA LEU A 364 -37.56 7.04 -2.40
C LEU A 364 -38.82 7.63 -1.75
N SER A 365 -38.97 8.95 -1.81
CA SER A 365 -40.15 9.67 -1.32
C SER A 365 -40.62 10.73 -2.32
N ASN A 366 -41.67 11.50 -2.01
CA ASN A 366 -42.15 12.54 -2.92
C ASN A 366 -41.16 13.71 -3.05
N THR A 367 -40.96 14.47 -1.97
CA THR A 367 -40.17 15.71 -1.96
C THR A 367 -38.81 15.55 -1.27
N ASP A 368 -38.52 14.38 -0.69
CA ASP A 368 -37.22 14.07 -0.07
C ASP A 368 -36.75 15.07 0.99
N SER A 369 -37.71 15.63 1.73
CA SER A 369 -37.46 16.62 2.78
C SER A 369 -37.88 16.16 4.17
N SER A 370 -38.26 14.89 4.34
CA SER A 370 -38.74 14.37 5.63
C SER A 370 -38.49 12.86 5.77
N ARG A 371 -39.42 12.01 5.33
CA ARG A 371 -39.39 10.55 5.57
C ARG A 371 -38.16 9.84 4.96
N GLY A 372 -37.79 10.18 3.72
CA GLY A 372 -36.60 9.61 3.06
C GLY A 372 -35.30 9.88 3.83
N PRO A 373 -34.97 11.16 4.12
CA PRO A 373 -33.78 11.49 4.90
C PRO A 373 -33.78 10.90 6.31
N MET A 374 -34.93 10.85 6.98
CA MET A 374 -35.07 10.18 8.29
C MET A 374 -34.75 8.68 8.20
N ALA A 375 -35.30 7.99 7.20
CA ALA A 375 -35.07 6.56 6.98
C ALA A 375 -33.59 6.25 6.69
N ALA A 376 -32.96 7.06 5.82
CA ALA A 376 -31.55 6.94 5.48
C ALA A 376 -30.66 7.12 6.71
N GLU A 377 -30.91 8.14 7.52
CA GLU A 377 -30.12 8.41 8.73
C GLU A 377 -30.33 7.35 9.81
N LEU A 378 -31.57 6.87 10.00
CA LEU A 378 -31.85 5.76 10.90
C LEU A 378 -31.07 4.51 10.50
N LEU A 379 -30.98 4.19 9.20
CA LEU A 379 -30.28 3.00 8.72
C LEU A 379 -28.76 3.12 8.89
N ARG A 380 -28.19 4.31 8.68
CA ARG A 380 -26.75 4.57 8.93
C ARG A 380 -26.34 4.33 10.39
N ASN A 381 -27.29 4.44 11.31
CA ASN A 381 -27.10 4.21 12.74
C ASN A 381 -27.43 2.76 13.19
N GLN A 382 -27.71 1.85 12.25
CA GLN A 382 -27.91 0.42 12.55
C GLN A 382 -26.60 -0.37 12.45
N GLU A 383 -26.51 -1.47 13.19
CA GLU A 383 -25.43 -2.44 13.07
C GLU A 383 -25.60 -3.29 11.80
N LEU A 384 -24.89 -2.91 10.74
CA LEU A 384 -24.90 -3.62 9.45
C LEU A 384 -23.67 -4.53 9.33
N LEU A 385 -23.83 -5.71 8.72
CA LEU A 385 -22.74 -6.65 8.42
C LEU A 385 -21.99 -6.30 7.12
N GLN A 386 -22.59 -5.43 6.31
CA GLN A 386 -22.07 -4.99 5.03
C GLN A 386 -22.04 -3.47 4.93
N GLU A 387 -21.08 -2.96 4.18
CA GLU A 387 -21.02 -1.57 3.79
C GLU A 387 -22.08 -1.25 2.72
N TYR A 388 -22.84 -0.17 2.94
CA TYR A 388 -23.79 0.37 1.97
C TYR A 388 -23.60 1.87 1.80
N ASP A 389 -23.73 2.34 0.56
CA ASP A 389 -24.00 3.73 0.24
C ASP A 389 -25.49 4.02 0.47
N ILE A 390 -25.81 4.61 1.62
CA ILE A 390 -27.20 4.88 2.04
C ILE A 390 -27.58 6.31 1.67
N GLU A 391 -28.62 6.47 0.87
CA GLU A 391 -29.09 7.75 0.34
C GLU A 391 -30.62 7.86 0.32
N SER A 392 -31.13 9.07 0.06
CA SER A 392 -32.55 9.29 -0.25
C SER A 392 -32.72 10.20 -1.48
N ARG A 393 -33.88 10.09 -2.13
CA ARG A 393 -34.28 10.84 -3.32
C ARG A 393 -35.77 11.14 -3.34
N GLY A 394 -36.13 12.18 -4.09
CA GLY A 394 -37.50 12.66 -4.26
C GLY A 394 -37.96 12.53 -5.70
N LEU A 395 -39.18 12.05 -5.92
CA LEU A 395 -39.79 12.00 -7.24
C LEU A 395 -40.06 13.38 -7.85
N VAL A 396 -40.36 14.36 -7.01
CA VAL A 396 -40.69 15.72 -7.45
C VAL A 396 -39.91 16.71 -6.60
N VAL A 397 -38.72 17.06 -7.07
CA VAL A 397 -37.81 18.03 -6.45
C VAL A 397 -37.42 19.08 -7.50
N PRO A 398 -38.26 20.12 -7.71
CA PRO A 398 -37.97 21.16 -8.70
C PRO A 398 -36.70 21.96 -8.35
N LEU A 399 -36.45 22.14 -7.05
CA LEU A 399 -35.28 22.81 -6.49
C LEU A 399 -34.84 22.07 -5.21
N PRO A 400 -33.53 22.00 -4.91
CA PRO A 400 -33.06 21.44 -3.65
C PRO A 400 -33.57 22.26 -2.46
N GLU A 401 -34.31 21.60 -1.56
CA GLU A 401 -34.88 22.18 -0.35
C GLU A 401 -34.21 21.58 0.89
N PRO A 402 -34.07 22.35 1.99
CA PRO A 402 -33.63 21.81 3.26
C PRO A 402 -34.65 20.81 3.82
N VAL A 403 -34.22 19.99 4.76
CA VAL A 403 -35.12 19.11 5.50
C VAL A 403 -36.19 19.94 6.23
N ASN A 404 -37.39 19.36 6.33
CA ASN A 404 -38.47 19.88 7.13
C ASN A 404 -38.03 20.06 8.60
N GLN A 405 -38.18 21.27 9.13
CA GLN A 405 -37.73 21.64 10.47
C GLN A 405 -38.30 20.76 11.59
N LYS A 406 -39.52 20.21 11.44
CA LYS A 406 -40.10 19.29 12.43
C LYS A 406 -39.42 17.92 12.40
N ALA A 407 -39.12 17.41 11.21
CA ALA A 407 -38.35 16.17 11.05
C ALA A 407 -36.94 16.34 11.62
N GLU A 408 -36.28 17.44 11.31
CA GLU A 408 -34.97 17.79 11.87
C GLU A 408 -35.01 17.86 13.41
N ALA A 409 -36.00 18.54 13.98
CA ALA A 409 -36.18 18.64 15.42
C ALA A 409 -36.36 17.28 16.10
N ILE A 410 -37.13 16.37 15.49
CA ILE A 410 -37.29 14.99 15.99
C ILE A 410 -35.95 14.25 15.93
N MET A 411 -35.26 14.23 14.79
CA MET A 411 -33.97 13.53 14.67
C MET A 411 -32.92 14.07 15.65
N LYS A 412 -32.87 15.40 15.81
CA LYS A 412 -31.98 16.07 16.77
C LYS A 412 -32.27 15.68 18.21
N SER A 413 -33.55 15.50 18.57
CA SER A 413 -33.94 15.03 19.91
C SER A 413 -33.44 13.61 20.22
N GLN A 414 -33.07 12.85 19.19
CA GLN A 414 -32.58 11.47 19.26
C GLN A 414 -31.07 11.38 19.05
N GLY A 415 -30.36 12.52 19.02
CA GLY A 415 -28.91 12.59 18.84
C GLY A 415 -28.43 12.44 17.39
N MET A 416 -29.34 12.42 16.41
CA MET A 416 -29.03 12.33 14.99
C MET A 416 -29.16 13.70 14.31
N SER A 417 -28.40 13.94 13.24
CA SER A 417 -28.47 15.20 12.48
C SER A 417 -28.75 14.94 11.01
N ILE A 418 -29.74 15.65 10.47
CA ILE A 418 -30.03 15.71 9.04
C ILE A 418 -30.08 17.16 8.54
N ALA A 419 -29.53 18.10 9.30
CA ALA A 419 -29.62 19.54 9.03
C ALA A 419 -28.93 19.96 7.72
N ASP A 420 -27.81 19.31 7.38
CA ASP A 420 -27.04 19.62 6.16
C ASP A 420 -27.62 18.92 4.91
N TYR A 421 -28.64 18.08 5.08
CA TYR A 421 -29.26 17.38 3.97
C TYR A 421 -30.11 18.34 3.12
N LYS A 422 -30.01 18.21 1.80
CA LYS A 422 -30.86 18.89 0.83
C LYS A 422 -31.50 17.86 -0.08
N SER A 423 -32.79 18.03 -0.35
CA SER A 423 -33.54 17.15 -1.23
C SER A 423 -32.92 17.06 -2.61
N ARG A 424 -32.98 15.86 -3.20
CA ARG A 424 -32.42 15.58 -4.53
C ARG A 424 -33.44 14.85 -5.38
N GLN A 425 -33.56 15.27 -6.63
CA GLN A 425 -34.42 14.63 -7.62
C GLN A 425 -33.92 13.20 -7.90
N PHE A 426 -34.84 12.25 -7.90
CA PHE A 426 -34.62 10.89 -8.38
C PHE A 426 -34.47 10.91 -9.90
N THR A 427 -33.44 10.26 -10.43
CA THR A 427 -33.16 10.19 -11.87
C THR A 427 -32.85 8.75 -12.31
N GLU A 428 -32.75 8.53 -13.62
CA GLU A 428 -32.34 7.24 -14.18
C GLU A 428 -30.92 6.83 -13.74
N GLU A 429 -30.04 7.80 -13.46
CA GLU A 429 -28.69 7.55 -12.94
C GLU A 429 -28.69 6.95 -11.53
N ASP A 430 -29.81 7.05 -10.81
CA ASP A 430 -29.98 6.40 -9.51
C ASP A 430 -30.34 4.91 -9.62
N LEU A 431 -30.56 4.41 -10.83
CA LEU A 431 -30.97 3.03 -11.10
C LEU A 431 -29.81 2.21 -11.69
N ASP A 432 -29.33 1.26 -10.91
CA ASP A 432 -28.41 0.22 -11.36
C ASP A 432 -28.74 -1.13 -10.70
N GLU A 433 -28.07 -2.20 -11.14
CA GLU A 433 -28.31 -3.54 -10.61
C GLU A 433 -27.85 -3.73 -9.16
N GLU A 434 -26.96 -2.85 -8.68
CA GLU A 434 -26.41 -2.85 -7.32
C GLU A 434 -27.21 -1.97 -6.34
N THR A 435 -28.26 -1.28 -6.82
CA THR A 435 -29.07 -0.35 -6.03
C THR A 435 -30.39 -0.98 -5.61
N LEU A 436 -30.63 -1.03 -4.30
CA LEU A 436 -31.92 -1.36 -3.70
C LEU A 436 -32.73 -0.08 -3.48
N VAL A 437 -33.82 0.10 -4.22
CA VAL A 437 -34.70 1.26 -4.07
C VAL A 437 -35.88 0.90 -3.16
N LEU A 438 -36.01 1.61 -2.05
CA LEU A 438 -37.04 1.42 -1.04
C LEU A 438 -37.97 2.63 -1.00
N ALA A 439 -39.11 2.51 -1.67
CA ALA A 439 -40.14 3.53 -1.69
C ALA A 439 -40.89 3.60 -0.34
N ILE A 440 -41.07 4.81 0.19
CA ILE A 440 -41.79 5.03 1.45
C ILE A 440 -43.30 4.70 1.32
N ASP A 441 -43.86 4.78 0.11
CA ASP A 441 -45.25 4.39 -0.16
C ASP A 441 -45.43 3.77 -1.56
N ASP A 442 -46.55 3.09 -1.78
CA ASP A 442 -46.89 2.42 -3.03
C ASP A 442 -46.93 3.39 -4.23
N ARG A 443 -47.42 4.61 -4.03
CA ARG A 443 -47.54 5.60 -5.12
C ARG A 443 -46.17 6.00 -5.62
N HIS A 444 -45.21 6.15 -4.72
CA HIS A 444 -43.84 6.48 -5.11
C HIS A 444 -43.19 5.34 -5.89
N LYS A 445 -43.41 4.08 -5.46
CA LYS A 445 -42.96 2.90 -6.21
C LYS A 445 -43.55 2.90 -7.62
N TRP A 446 -44.88 3.02 -7.75
CA TRP A 446 -45.54 2.96 -9.05
C TRP A 446 -45.18 4.13 -9.98
N SER A 447 -44.93 5.33 -9.44
CA SER A 447 -44.42 6.45 -10.24
C SER A 447 -43.04 6.11 -10.80
N ALA A 448 -42.10 5.67 -9.96
CA ALA A 448 -40.77 5.29 -10.43
C ALA A 448 -40.80 4.16 -11.47
N VAL A 449 -41.66 3.14 -11.27
CA VAL A 449 -41.82 2.03 -12.22
C VAL A 449 -42.45 2.47 -13.55
N ALA A 450 -43.34 3.48 -13.52
CA ALA A 450 -44.00 3.99 -14.71
C ALA A 450 -43.11 4.95 -15.52
N ASP A 451 -42.31 5.76 -14.83
CA ASP A 451 -41.54 6.85 -15.42
C ASP A 451 -40.16 6.40 -15.98
N TYR A 452 -39.66 5.21 -15.57
CA TYR A 452 -38.34 4.70 -15.97
C TYR A 452 -38.43 3.26 -16.50
N GLU A 453 -37.83 2.99 -17.67
CA GLU A 453 -37.79 1.66 -18.28
C GLU A 453 -36.78 0.72 -17.57
N ASN A 454 -37.04 -0.60 -17.56
CA ASN A 454 -36.14 -1.64 -17.03
C ASN A 454 -35.75 -1.54 -15.54
N ILE A 455 -36.61 -0.96 -14.70
CA ILE A 455 -36.35 -0.82 -13.26
C ILE A 455 -36.26 -2.20 -12.56
N LYS A 456 -35.14 -2.47 -11.89
CA LYS A 456 -34.93 -3.67 -11.05
C LYS A 456 -34.79 -3.26 -9.59
N ASN A 457 -35.01 -4.18 -8.66
CA ASN A 457 -34.77 -4.00 -7.22
C ASN A 457 -35.54 -2.83 -6.56
N VAL A 458 -36.77 -2.57 -7.02
CA VAL A 458 -37.64 -1.53 -6.44
C VAL A 458 -38.78 -2.15 -5.67
N TYR A 459 -38.83 -1.82 -4.39
CA TYR A 459 -39.83 -2.31 -3.44
C TYR A 459 -40.38 -1.13 -2.65
N THR A 460 -41.56 -1.29 -2.05
CA THR A 460 -41.85 -0.43 -0.90
C THR A 460 -41.04 -0.91 0.30
N LEU A 461 -40.75 -0.02 1.26
CA LEU A 461 -40.03 -0.42 2.47
C LEU A 461 -40.76 -1.55 3.20
N GLY A 462 -42.09 -1.46 3.32
CA GLY A 462 -42.92 -2.50 3.93
C GLY A 462 -42.89 -3.83 3.18
N GLU A 463 -43.02 -3.81 1.85
CA GLU A 463 -42.91 -5.01 1.00
C GLU A 463 -41.56 -5.68 1.15
N TYR A 464 -40.47 -4.91 1.16
CA TYR A 464 -39.14 -5.50 1.28
C TYR A 464 -38.90 -6.12 2.65
N ILE A 465 -39.52 -5.63 3.74
CA ILE A 465 -39.33 -6.18 5.10
C ILE A 465 -40.47 -7.11 5.56
N ASP A 466 -41.38 -7.48 4.67
CA ASP A 466 -42.57 -8.29 4.97
C ASP A 466 -43.47 -7.67 6.08
N ASP A 467 -43.70 -6.34 6.01
CA ASP A 467 -44.57 -5.57 6.92
C ASP A 467 -45.62 -4.77 6.15
N ASP A 468 -46.90 -5.12 6.32
CA ASP A 468 -48.02 -4.52 5.60
C ASP A 468 -48.45 -3.14 6.13
N ARG A 469 -47.86 -2.66 7.24
CA ARG A 469 -48.21 -1.34 7.79
C ARG A 469 -47.74 -0.23 6.84
N LYS A 470 -48.52 0.85 6.74
CA LYS A 470 -48.17 2.00 5.89
C LYS A 470 -47.64 3.15 6.74
N ILE A 471 -46.49 3.69 6.36
CA ILE A 471 -45.89 4.86 7.01
C ILE A 471 -46.70 6.11 6.62
N PRO A 472 -47.42 6.74 7.57
CA PRO A 472 -48.28 7.87 7.24
C PRO A 472 -47.46 9.09 6.80
N SER A 473 -48.10 10.02 6.10
CA SER A 473 -47.47 11.30 5.78
C SER A 473 -47.62 12.26 6.96
N ALA A 474 -46.50 12.71 7.51
CA ALA A 474 -46.49 13.76 8.54
C ALA A 474 -46.56 15.18 7.94
N TYR A 475 -46.58 15.35 6.61
CA TYR A 475 -46.50 16.67 5.99
C TYR A 475 -47.65 17.57 6.44
N GLY A 476 -47.32 18.76 6.94
CA GLY A 476 -48.28 19.74 7.46
C GLY A 476 -48.83 19.41 8.86
N GLN A 477 -48.49 18.26 9.44
CA GLN A 477 -49.02 17.82 10.74
C GLN A 477 -48.25 18.42 11.94
N PRO A 478 -48.82 18.37 13.17
CA PRO A 478 -48.12 18.78 14.40
C PRO A 478 -46.85 17.97 14.67
N LEU A 479 -45.95 18.49 15.53
CA LEU A 479 -44.69 17.81 15.88
C LEU A 479 -44.91 16.43 16.49
N THR A 480 -46.03 16.21 17.21
CA THR A 480 -46.41 14.91 17.77
C THR A 480 -46.58 13.83 16.70
N GLU A 481 -47.17 14.18 15.55
CA GLU A 481 -47.33 13.24 14.43
C GLU A 481 -45.99 12.90 13.75
N TYR A 482 -45.07 13.87 13.69
CA TYR A 482 -43.70 13.58 13.25
C TYR A 482 -43.00 12.60 14.21
N GLY A 483 -43.23 12.71 15.51
CA GLY A 483 -42.77 11.75 16.50
C GLY A 483 -43.35 10.35 16.27
N SER A 484 -44.65 10.23 16.03
CA SER A 484 -45.29 8.95 15.70
C SER A 484 -44.74 8.32 14.42
N VAL A 485 -44.50 9.12 13.38
CA VAL A 485 -43.87 8.66 12.13
C VAL A 485 -42.43 8.22 12.36
N TYR A 486 -41.68 8.92 13.22
CA TYR A 486 -40.32 8.53 13.56
C TYR A 486 -40.27 7.16 14.26
N GLU A 487 -41.11 6.93 15.28
CA GLU A 487 -41.13 5.64 15.98
C GLU A 487 -41.47 4.48 15.03
N MET A 488 -42.47 4.68 14.16
CA MET A 488 -42.81 3.69 13.14
C MET A 488 -41.66 3.47 12.13
N MET A 489 -41.01 4.55 11.68
CA MET A 489 -39.87 4.46 10.77
C MET A 489 -38.71 3.69 11.41
N LYS A 490 -38.44 3.96 12.69
CA LYS A 490 -37.39 3.29 13.45
C LYS A 490 -37.62 1.77 13.48
N GLU A 491 -38.83 1.31 13.84
CA GLU A 491 -39.18 -0.12 13.81
C GLU A 491 -38.99 -0.74 12.41
N PHE A 492 -39.37 -0.02 11.34
CA PHE A 492 -39.21 -0.49 9.97
C PHE A 492 -37.74 -0.62 9.59
N ILE A 493 -36.90 0.33 10.00
CA ILE A 493 -35.47 0.34 9.71
C ILE A 493 -34.71 -0.72 10.52
N GLU A 494 -35.12 -1.01 11.75
CA GLU A 494 -34.58 -2.12 12.54
C GLU A 494 -34.86 -3.47 11.84
N LYS A 495 -36.09 -3.68 11.35
CA LYS A 495 -36.42 -4.86 10.53
C LYS A 495 -35.65 -4.92 9.22
N LEU A 496 -35.47 -3.78 8.55
CA LEU A 496 -34.66 -3.68 7.34
C LEU A 496 -33.22 -4.10 7.60
N ALA A 497 -32.59 -3.58 8.65
CA ALA A 497 -31.22 -3.92 9.01
C ALA A 497 -31.07 -5.41 9.33
N GLN A 498 -32.03 -6.00 10.06
CA GLN A 498 -32.05 -7.43 10.30
C GLN A 498 -32.11 -8.23 8.99
N LYS A 499 -33.04 -7.88 8.09
CA LYS A 499 -33.20 -8.58 6.82
C LYS A 499 -31.95 -8.47 5.92
N LEU A 500 -31.34 -7.28 5.84
CA LEU A 500 -30.10 -7.07 5.10
C LEU A 500 -28.96 -7.94 5.67
N ASN A 501 -28.83 -8.01 7.00
CA ASN A 501 -27.82 -8.84 7.65
C ASN A 501 -28.05 -10.35 7.43
N GLU A 502 -29.31 -10.80 7.42
CA GLU A 502 -29.67 -12.18 7.08
C GLU A 502 -29.33 -12.54 5.64
N GLU A 503 -29.51 -11.61 4.70
CA GLU A 503 -29.14 -11.80 3.29
C GLU A 503 -27.62 -11.92 3.12
N VAL A 504 -26.84 -11.08 3.81
CA VAL A 504 -25.37 -11.14 3.82
C VAL A 504 -24.86 -12.47 4.38
N THR A 505 -25.49 -13.00 5.43
CA THR A 505 -25.05 -14.26 6.08
C THR A 505 -25.34 -15.50 5.21
N LYS A 506 -26.28 -15.41 4.26
CA LYS A 506 -26.65 -16.51 3.35
C LYS A 506 -25.83 -16.52 2.05
N ALA A 507 -25.25 -15.39 1.68
CA ALA A 507 -24.39 -15.22 0.51
C ALA A 507 -22.96 -15.71 0.80
#